data_AF-A0A7S3CW09-F1
#
_entry.id   AF-A0A7S3CW09-F1
#
_cell.length_a   1.000
_cell.length_b   1.000
_cell.length_c   1.000
_cell.angle_alpha   90.00
_cell.angle_beta   90.00
_cell.angle_gamma   90.00
#
_symmetry.space_group_name_H-M   'P 1'
#
loop_
_entity.id
_entity.type
_entity.pdbx_description
1 polymer ?
#
loop_
_entity_poly.entity_id
_entity_poly.type
_entity_poly.pdbx_seq_one_letter_code
_entity_poly.pdbx_strand_id
1 'polypeptide(L)'
;MSSVPKPYDKENLKVYDENLKQLVDDSYNLCLYKCGENIYDQVFHCKQGCYKEIIVPYRYALHSARDNEETNYRKCLAHHKSFPNISQKAMMECSYDLFAERALIMQKQYYTEARRLLNNAHTK
;
A
#
# COMPACT_ATOMS: atom_id res chain seq x y z
N MET A 1 -10.27 15.57 -32.25
CA MET A 1 -10.30 14.18 -31.73
C MET A 1 -9.55 14.20 -30.40
N SER A 2 -10.24 14.25 -29.25
CA SER A 2 -9.57 14.13 -27.95
C SER A 2 -9.10 12.70 -27.79
N SER A 3 -7.77 12.51 -27.67
CA SER A 3 -7.19 11.22 -27.36
C SER A 3 -7.77 10.71 -26.05
N VAL A 4 -8.32 9.49 -26.07
CA VAL A 4 -8.75 8.79 -24.86
C VAL A 4 -7.53 8.72 -23.94
N PRO A 5 -7.59 9.26 -22.71
CA PRO A 5 -6.49 9.20 -21.76
C PRO A 5 -6.07 7.73 -21.55
N LYS A 6 -4.77 7.43 -21.66
CA LYS A 6 -4.26 6.05 -21.51
C LYS A 6 -4.52 5.53 -20.10
N PRO A 7 -5.30 4.46 -19.89
CA PRO A 7 -5.56 3.93 -18.56
C PRO A 7 -4.24 3.68 -17.82
N TYR A 8 -4.21 3.98 -16.52
CA TYR A 8 -3.03 3.80 -15.68
C TYR A 8 -2.53 2.36 -15.77
N ASP A 9 -1.21 2.20 -15.92
CA ASP A 9 -0.56 0.91 -16.14
C ASP A 9 -0.54 0.09 -14.84
N LYS A 10 -1.46 -0.87 -14.75
CA LYS A 10 -1.58 -1.79 -13.60
C LYS A 10 -0.33 -2.64 -13.38
N GLU A 11 0.48 -2.87 -14.41
CA GLU A 11 1.70 -3.67 -14.29
C GLU A 11 2.74 -2.93 -13.42
N ASN A 12 2.85 -1.61 -13.56
CA ASN A 12 3.76 -0.83 -12.73
C ASN A 12 3.33 -0.86 -11.25
N LEU A 13 2.02 -0.77 -10.97
CA LEU A 13 1.51 -0.84 -9.60
C LEU A 13 1.82 -2.19 -8.94
N LYS A 14 1.74 -3.28 -9.71
CA LYS A 14 2.05 -4.62 -9.25
C LYS A 14 3.51 -4.74 -8.82
N VAL A 15 4.44 -4.19 -9.60
CA VAL A 15 5.86 -4.17 -9.23
C VAL A 15 6.09 -3.40 -7.94
N TYR A 16 5.41 -2.26 -7.74
CA TYR A 16 5.49 -1.52 -6.48
C TYR A 16 4.90 -2.29 -5.29
N ASP A 17 3.78 -2.99 -5.48
CA ASP A 17 3.16 -3.85 -4.43
C ASP A 17 4.12 -4.97 -4.02
N GLU A 18 4.73 -5.64 -5.00
CA GLU A 18 5.67 -6.76 -4.77
C GLU A 18 6.94 -6.28 -4.06
N ASN A 19 7.53 -5.17 -4.50
CA ASN A 19 8.72 -4.60 -3.86
C ASN A 19 8.43 -4.11 -2.44
N LEU A 20 7.28 -3.46 -2.22
CA LEU A 20 6.87 -3.02 -0.89
C LEU A 20 6.65 -4.23 0.04
N LYS A 21 6.00 -5.28 -0.46
CA LYS A 21 5.79 -6.50 0.31
C LYS A 21 7.10 -7.13 0.73
N GLN A 22 8.05 -7.26 -0.19
CA GLN A 22 9.38 -7.80 0.13
C GLN A 22 10.06 -6.97 1.22
N LEU A 23 10.01 -5.65 1.13
CA LEU A 23 10.62 -4.75 2.11
C LEU A 23 9.99 -4.85 3.50
N VAL A 24 8.66 -4.99 3.57
CA VAL A 24 7.92 -5.23 4.80
C VAL A 24 8.30 -6.58 5.41
N ASP A 25 8.38 -7.62 4.59
CA ASP A 25 8.76 -8.97 5.03
C ASP A 25 10.19 -8.97 5.57
N ASP A 26 11.13 -8.29 4.90
CA ASP A 26 12.52 -8.13 5.36
C ASP A 26 12.59 -7.38 6.68
N SER A 27 11.85 -6.27 6.81
CA SER A 27 11.79 -5.51 8.06
C SER A 27 11.20 -6.32 9.20
N TYR A 28 10.16 -7.11 8.92
CA TYR A 28 9.54 -7.97 9.92
C TYR A 28 10.49 -9.09 10.36
N ASN A 29 11.15 -9.76 9.42
CA ASN A 29 12.12 -10.81 9.70
C ASN A 29 13.30 -10.29 10.53
N LEU A 30 13.82 -9.10 10.22
CA LEU A 30 14.88 -8.48 11.01
C LEU A 30 14.42 -8.18 12.45
N CYS A 31 13.19 -7.69 12.62
CA CYS A 31 12.63 -7.47 13.95
C CYS A 31 12.52 -8.77 14.75
N LEU A 32 12.01 -9.84 14.11
CA LEU A 32 11.92 -11.16 14.74
C LEU A 32 13.28 -11.74 15.12
N TYR A 33 14.29 -11.53 14.27
CA TYR A 33 15.67 -11.94 14.54
C TYR A 33 16.20 -11.28 15.82
N LYS A 34 16.05 -9.96 15.94
CA LYS A 34 16.44 -9.21 17.16
C LYS A 34 15.70 -9.69 18.42
N CYS A 35 14.41 -10.02 18.30
CA CYS A 35 13.66 -10.62 19.41
C CYS A 35 14.24 -11.97 19.87
N GLY A 36 14.92 -12.70 18.98
CA GLY A 36 15.58 -13.97 19.30
C GLY A 36 16.98 -13.81 19.91
N GLU A 37 17.64 -12.67 19.72
CA GLU A 37 18.94 -12.38 20.31
C GLU A 37 18.82 -12.00 21.81
N ASN A 38 17.69 -11.44 22.23
CA ASN A 38 17.44 -11.10 23.63
C ASN A 38 16.94 -12.32 24.43
N ILE A 39 17.88 -13.06 25.01
CA ILE A 39 17.65 -14.31 25.78
C ILE A 39 16.79 -14.08 27.05
N TYR A 40 16.72 -12.84 27.56
CA TYR A 40 16.08 -12.49 28.82
C TYR A 40 14.71 -11.83 28.70
N ASP A 41 14.28 -11.45 27.50
CA ASP A 41 13.01 -10.76 27.30
C ASP A 41 11.84 -11.72 27.10
N GLN A 42 10.63 -11.24 27.37
CA GLN A 42 9.41 -11.93 27.00
C GLN A 42 9.27 -11.93 25.47
N VAL A 43 9.94 -12.87 24.80
CA VAL A 43 10.02 -13.03 23.33
C VAL A 43 8.63 -12.93 22.69
N PHE A 44 7.59 -13.44 23.36
CA PHE A 44 6.21 -13.32 22.92
C PHE A 44 5.77 -11.86 22.71
N HIS A 45 6.00 -10.98 23.69
CA HIS A 45 5.63 -9.57 23.61
C HIS A 45 6.47 -8.83 22.56
N CYS A 46 7.75 -9.18 22.41
CA CYS A 46 8.61 -8.63 21.37
C CYS A 46 8.08 -8.98 19.96
N LYS A 47 7.78 -10.27 19.70
CA LYS A 47 7.21 -10.72 18.43
C LYS A 47 5.84 -10.07 18.14
N GLN A 48 5.01 -9.92 19.18
CA GLN A 48 3.74 -9.21 19.07
C GLN A 48 3.95 -7.73 18.70
N GLY A 49 4.97 -7.09 19.27
CA GLY A 49 5.41 -5.74 18.91
C GLY A 49 5.77 -5.63 17.44
N CYS A 50 6.64 -6.51 16.93
CA CYS A 50 7.00 -6.56 15.51
C CYS A 50 5.76 -6.65 14.60
N TYR A 51 4.78 -7.50 14.95
CA TYR A 51 3.56 -7.61 14.16
C TYR A 51 2.73 -6.32 14.19
N LYS A 52 2.54 -5.73 15.38
CA LYS A 52 1.75 -4.51 15.58
C LYS A 52 2.37 -3.28 14.92
N GLU A 53 3.70 -3.19 14.88
CA GLU A 53 4.41 -2.01 14.37
C GLU A 53 4.72 -2.07 12.88
N ILE A 54 4.78 -3.27 12.30
CA ILE A 54 5.20 -3.49 10.91
C ILE A 54 4.02 -3.99 10.08
N ILE A 55 3.46 -5.14 10.45
CA ILE A 55 2.44 -5.81 9.62
C ILE A 55 1.09 -5.10 9.67
N VAL A 56 0.64 -4.68 10.86
CA VAL A 56 -0.67 -4.02 11.01
C VAL A 56 -0.75 -2.71 10.22
N PRO A 57 0.21 -1.75 10.34
CA PRO A 57 0.15 -0.50 9.61
C PRO A 57 0.21 -0.70 8.09
N TYR A 58 1.06 -1.63 7.63
CA TYR A 58 1.14 -1.99 6.22
C TYR A 58 -0.20 -2.52 5.68
N ARG A 59 -0.80 -3.52 6.35
CA ARG A 59 -2.10 -4.09 5.95
C ARG A 59 -3.21 -3.05 5.97
N TYR A 60 -3.26 -2.23 7.02
CA TYR A 60 -4.24 -1.16 7.14
C TYR A 60 -4.12 -0.14 6.01
N ALA A 61 -2.90 0.32 5.71
CA ALA A 61 -2.66 1.30 4.65
C ALA A 61 -3.09 0.76 3.28
N LEU A 62 -2.75 -0.50 2.96
CA LEU A 62 -3.17 -1.13 1.71
C LEU A 62 -4.68 -1.33 1.61
N HIS A 63 -5.32 -1.76 2.70
CA HIS A 63 -6.77 -1.96 2.71
C HIS A 63 -7.50 -0.63 2.54
N SER A 64 -7.12 0.39 3.32
CA SER A 64 -7.71 1.73 3.24
C SER A 64 -7.53 2.36 1.85
N ALA A 65 -6.37 2.14 1.21
CA ALA A 65 -6.14 2.65 -0.14
C ALA A 65 -7.11 2.03 -1.16
N ARG A 66 -7.32 0.71 -1.11
CA ARG A 66 -8.25 0.00 -2.00
C ARG A 66 -9.71 0.40 -1.78
N ASP A 67 -10.11 0.57 -0.53
CA ASP A 67 -11.47 1.00 -0.19
C ASP A 67 -11.72 2.45 -0.65
N ASN A 68 -10.71 3.32 -0.55
CA ASN A 68 -10.76 4.67 -1.11
C ASN A 68 -10.86 4.67 -2.63
N GLU A 69 -10.08 3.83 -3.33
CA GLU A 69 -10.18 3.65 -4.79
C GLU A 69 -11.61 3.29 -5.19
N GLU A 70 -12.20 2.29 -4.55
CA GLU A 70 -13.58 1.89 -4.85
C GLU A 70 -14.59 2.99 -4.54
N THR A 71 -14.41 3.68 -3.41
CA THR A 71 -15.30 4.78 -3.00
C THR A 71 -15.22 5.95 -4.00
N ASN A 72 -14.03 6.32 -4.44
CA ASN A 72 -13.81 7.40 -5.41
C ASN A 72 -14.38 7.03 -6.77
N TYR A 73 -14.23 5.78 -7.20
CA TYR A 73 -14.84 5.27 -8.43
C TYR A 73 -16.37 5.38 -8.39
N ARG A 74 -16.99 4.88 -7.31
CA ARG A 74 -18.44 4.94 -7.12
C ARG A 74 -18.95 6.37 -7.07
N LYS A 75 -18.24 7.27 -6.38
CA LYS A 75 -18.56 8.71 -6.35
C LYS A 75 -18.47 9.33 -7.74
N CYS A 76 -17.43 9.03 -8.52
CA CYS A 76 -17.30 9.54 -9.88
C CYS A 76 -18.48 9.10 -10.76
N LEU A 77 -18.84 7.81 -10.72
CA LEU A 77 -19.98 7.29 -11.47
C LEU A 77 -21.31 7.94 -11.07
N ALA A 78 -21.54 8.13 -9.76
CA ALA A 78 -22.77 8.74 -9.25
C ALA A 78 -22.96 10.20 -9.71
N HIS A 79 -21.87 10.94 -9.93
CA HIS A 79 -21.92 12.32 -10.41
C HIS A 79 -21.75 12.44 -11.94
N HIS A 80 -21.61 11.31 -12.64
CA HIS A 80 -21.41 11.32 -14.07
C HIS A 80 -22.70 11.71 -14.81
N LYS A 81 -22.58 12.47 -15.90
CA LYS A 81 -23.73 12.99 -16.68
C LYS A 81 -24.67 11.91 -17.22
N SER A 82 -24.16 10.70 -17.41
CA SER A 82 -24.93 9.56 -17.89
C SER A 82 -25.65 8.80 -16.78
N PHE A 83 -25.46 9.14 -15.50
CA PHE A 83 -26.12 8.45 -14.40
C PHE A 83 -27.66 8.62 -14.47
N PRO A 84 -28.47 7.57 -14.27
CA PRO A 84 -28.09 6.21 -13.86
C PRO A 84 -27.68 5.27 -15.01
N ASN A 85 -27.88 5.67 -16.27
CA ASN A 85 -27.52 4.87 -17.45
C ASN A 85 -26.03 4.98 -17.82
N ILE A 86 -25.18 4.47 -16.93
CA ILE A 86 -23.71 4.55 -17.05
C ILE A 86 -23.22 3.83 -18.32
N SER A 87 -22.52 4.58 -19.17
CA SER A 87 -21.87 4.03 -20.37
C SER A 87 -20.48 3.45 -20.06
N GLN A 88 -19.99 2.56 -20.91
CA GLN A 88 -18.62 2.05 -20.82
C GLN A 88 -17.57 3.17 -20.82
N LYS A 89 -17.82 4.24 -21.58
CA LYS A 89 -16.95 5.43 -21.61
C LYS A 89 -16.88 6.11 -20.24
N ALA A 90 -18.01 6.25 -19.54
CA ALA A 90 -18.06 6.80 -18.19
C ALA A 90 -17.28 5.95 -17.19
N MET A 91 -17.37 4.61 -17.30
CA MET A 91 -16.57 3.69 -16.48
C MET A 91 -15.07 3.87 -16.71
N MET A 92 -14.65 3.99 -17.97
CA MET A 92 -13.24 4.23 -18.30
C MET A 92 -12.74 5.57 -17.77
N GLU A 93 -13.52 6.64 -17.94
CA GLU A 93 -13.17 7.98 -17.44
C GLU A 93 -13.01 7.99 -15.91
N CYS A 94 -13.94 7.37 -15.18
CA CYS A 94 -13.86 7.29 -13.71
C CYS A 94 -12.77 6.35 -13.18
N SER A 95 -12.17 5.52 -14.04
CA SER A 95 -11.08 4.61 -13.66
C SER A 95 -9.68 5.20 -13.81
N TYR A 96 -9.55 6.38 -14.43
CA TYR A 96 -8.28 6.92 -14.88
C TYR A 96 -7.33 7.32 -13.73
N ASP A 97 -7.84 8.03 -12.72
CA ASP A 97 -7.03 8.63 -11.64
C ASP A 97 -7.11 7.88 -10.30
N LEU A 98 -7.75 6.70 -10.26
CA LEU A 98 -7.95 5.98 -9.00
C LEU A 98 -6.64 5.58 -8.31
N PHE A 99 -5.61 5.27 -9.10
CA PHE A 99 -4.38 4.66 -8.60
C PHE A 99 -3.37 5.66 -8.01
N ALA A 100 -3.55 6.96 -8.23
CA ALA A 100 -2.60 7.98 -7.78
C ALA A 100 -2.51 8.04 -6.25
N GLU A 101 -3.65 7.97 -5.57
CA GLU A 101 -3.71 7.98 -4.10
C GLU A 101 -3.05 6.73 -3.50
N ARG A 102 -3.33 5.56 -4.08
CA ARG A 102 -2.72 4.30 -3.65
C ARG A 102 -1.21 4.29 -3.88
N ALA A 103 -0.74 4.78 -5.02
CA ALA A 103 0.70 4.89 -5.30
C ALA A 103 1.41 5.75 -4.25
N LEU A 104 0.81 6.88 -3.84
CA LEU A 104 1.35 7.73 -2.77
C LEU A 104 1.40 7.03 -1.42
N ILE A 105 0.33 6.31 -1.05
CA ILE A 105 0.28 5.53 0.20
C ILE A 105 1.36 4.45 0.20
N MET A 106 1.50 3.70 -0.90
CA MET A 106 2.51 2.67 -1.05
C MET A 106 3.92 3.23 -0.99
N GLN A 107 4.18 4.37 -1.64
CA GLN A 107 5.47 5.04 -1.59
C GLN A 107 5.83 5.49 -0.17
N LYS A 108 4.86 6.02 0.59
CA LYS A 108 5.07 6.39 2.00
C LYS A 108 5.41 5.18 2.87
N GLN A 109 4.75 4.05 2.65
CA GLN A 109 5.08 2.80 3.36
C GLN A 109 6.48 2.32 2.98
N TYR A 110 6.83 2.36 1.70
CA TYR A 110 8.16 2.00 1.21
C TYR A 110 9.25 2.80 1.92
N TYR A 111 9.12 4.13 1.99
CA TYR A 111 10.08 4.98 2.72
C TYR A 111 10.14 4.66 4.21
N THR A 112 9.01 4.30 4.83
CA THR A 112 8.95 3.96 6.26
C THR A 112 9.74 2.69 6.54
N GLU A 113 9.51 1.63 5.75
CA GLU A 113 10.21 0.36 5.91
C GLU A 113 11.68 0.45 5.52
N ALA A 114 12.01 1.15 4.43
CA ALA A 114 13.40 1.37 4.02
C ALA A 114 14.18 2.10 5.13
N ARG A 115 13.58 3.14 5.73
CA ARG A 115 14.18 3.87 6.85
C ARG A 115 14.35 2.98 8.08
N ARG A 116 13.37 2.12 8.38
CA ARG A 116 13.46 1.17 9.49
C ARG A 116 14.62 0.19 9.29
N LEU A 117 14.78 -0.37 8.10
CA LEU A 117 15.90 -1.26 7.76
C LEU A 117 17.25 -0.54 7.88
N LEU A 118 17.38 0.66 7.29
CA LEU A 118 18.61 1.46 7.36
C LEU A 118 19.00 1.81 8.79
N ASN A 119 18.05 2.28 9.61
CA ASN A 119 18.33 2.61 11.00
C ASN A 119 18.80 1.39 11.80
N ASN A 120 18.21 0.22 11.54
CA ASN A 120 18.61 -1.03 12.18
C ASN A 120 19.99 -1.53 11.72
N ALA A 121 20.42 -1.19 10.50
CA ALA A 121 21.76 -1.51 10.00
C ALA A 121 22.86 -0.60 10.57
N HIS A 122 22.51 0.62 10.99
CA HIS A 122 23.47 1.60 11.52
C HIS A 122 23.66 1.53 13.05
N THR A 123 22.73 0.93 13.79
CA THR A 123 22.94 0.58 15.20
C THR A 123 23.76 -0.70 15.31
N LYS A 124 25.08 -0.55 15.44
CA LYS A 124 25.99 -1.56 16.01
C LYS A 124 26.24 -1.24 17.47
#